data_AF-A0A454D3P3-F1
#
_entry.id   AF-A0A454D3P3-F1
#
_cell.length_a   1.000
_cell.length_b   1.000
_cell.length_c   1.000
_cell.angle_alpha   90.00
_cell.angle_beta   90.00
_cell.angle_gamma   90.00
#
_symmetry.space_group_name_H-M   'P 1'
#
loop_
_entity.id
_entity.type
_entity.pdbx_description
1 polymer ?
#
loop_
_entity_poly.entity_id
_entity_poly.type
_entity_poly.pdbx_seq_one_letter_code
_entity_poly.pdbx_strand_id
1 'polypeptide(L)'
;MNALYQLQETLYPDGWLQVEAMNIVLMSAIEASRHSVDTNDPLREYYLDWKNYEADEGEVRRLLNDFWSRYQRYIGGNVSDDLDRSKALHLFELDADATRTEIRRQWRKLALRWHPDRENGNADRFRVLCNAWNVLRNG
;
A
#
# COMPACT_ATOMS: atom_id res chain seq x y z
N MET A 1 -16.01 -0.31 8.05
CA MET A 1 -15.19 0.77 8.63
C MET A 1 -16.01 2.00 9.01
N ASN A 2 -17.07 2.38 8.29
CA ASN A 2 -17.94 3.52 8.63
C ASN A 2 -18.32 3.59 10.14
N ALA A 3 -18.97 2.55 10.67
CA ALA A 3 -19.37 2.49 12.07
C ALA A 3 -18.18 2.56 13.06
N LEU A 4 -16.99 2.08 12.66
CA LEU A 4 -15.79 2.15 13.50
C LEU A 4 -15.28 3.59 13.60
N TYR A 5 -15.27 4.35 12.51
CA TYR A 5 -14.91 5.77 12.55
C TYR A 5 -15.92 6.61 13.34
N GLN A 6 -17.22 6.32 13.23
CA GLN A 6 -18.25 6.96 14.08
C GLN A 6 -18.08 6.60 15.55
N LEU A 7 -17.76 5.35 15.85
CA LEU A 7 -17.51 4.89 17.22
C LEU A 7 -16.25 5.53 17.81
N GLN A 8 -15.19 5.73 17.01
CA GLN A 8 -14.00 6.47 17.43
C GLN A 8 -14.34 7.91 17.87
N GLU A 9 -15.20 8.63 17.15
CA GLU A 9 -15.67 9.96 17.58
C GLU A 9 -16.49 9.90 18.86
N THR A 10 -17.35 8.89 18.98
CA THR A 10 -18.24 8.75 20.14
C THR A 10 -17.47 8.43 21.43
N LEU A 11 -16.38 7.66 21.30
CA LEU A 11 -15.56 7.26 22.45
C LEU A 11 -14.57 8.34 22.88
N TYR A 12 -14.09 9.17 21.94
CA TYR A 12 -13.11 10.21 22.26
C TYR A 12 -13.76 11.37 23.05
N PRO A 13 -13.12 11.90 24.11
CA PRO A 13 -11.78 11.59 24.62
C PRO A 13 -11.73 10.50 25.71
N ASP A 14 -12.87 9.94 26.12
CA ASP A 14 -12.98 8.98 27.24
C ASP A 14 -12.43 7.58 26.91
N GLY A 15 -12.15 7.32 25.64
CA GLY A 15 -11.49 6.12 25.14
C GLY A 15 -11.01 6.34 23.71
N TRP A 16 -10.15 5.43 23.23
CA TRP A 16 -9.66 5.49 21.85
C TRP A 16 -9.92 4.17 21.15
N LEU A 17 -10.59 4.25 20.00
CA LEU A 17 -10.71 3.13 19.08
C LEU A 17 -9.71 3.32 17.95
N GLN A 18 -8.75 2.41 17.86
CA GLN A 18 -7.86 2.34 16.72
C GLN A 18 -8.60 1.71 15.54
N VAL A 19 -8.64 2.43 14.41
CA VAL A 19 -9.36 2.02 13.20
C VAL A 19 -8.37 1.75 12.07
N GLU A 20 -7.71 0.60 12.14
CA GLU A 20 -6.83 0.09 11.08
C GLU A 20 -7.41 -1.21 10.53
N ALA A 21 -7.24 -1.45 9.23
CA ALA A 21 -7.91 -2.56 8.53
C ALA A 21 -7.73 -3.92 9.23
N MET A 22 -6.55 -4.19 9.79
CA MET A 22 -6.20 -5.46 10.46
C MET A 22 -5.84 -5.30 11.94
N ASN A 23 -6.05 -4.12 12.53
CA ASN A 23 -5.60 -3.81 13.89
C ASN A 23 -6.61 -2.89 14.59
N ILE A 24 -7.75 -3.48 14.98
CA ILE A 24 -8.85 -2.79 15.64
C ILE A 24 -8.73 -3.04 17.15
N VAL A 25 -8.46 -1.98 17.91
CA VAL A 25 -8.20 -2.08 19.36
C VAL A 25 -8.91 -0.95 20.10
N LEU A 26 -9.60 -1.29 21.18
CA LEU A 26 -10.15 -0.33 22.12
C LEU A 26 -9.16 -0.07 23.26
N MET A 27 -8.83 1.19 23.50
CA MET A 27 -7.88 1.65 24.50
C MET A 27 -8.54 2.58 25.52
N SER A 28 -7.92 2.68 26.71
CA SER A 28 -8.42 3.50 27.81
C SER A 28 -8.29 5.01 27.56
N ALA A 29 -8.96 5.82 28.37
CA ALA A 29 -8.84 7.28 28.36
C ALA A 29 -7.39 7.78 28.47
N ILE A 30 -6.54 7.08 29.22
CA ILE A 30 -5.13 7.45 29.41
C ILE A 30 -4.41 7.39 28.06
N GLU A 31 -4.58 6.31 27.30
CA GLU A 31 -3.98 6.19 25.96
C GLU A 31 -4.67 7.13 24.96
N ALA A 32 -5.97 7.38 25.10
CA ALA A 32 -6.70 8.32 24.24
C ALA A 32 -6.10 9.74 24.26
N SER A 33 -5.52 10.17 25.39
CA SER A 33 -4.83 11.46 25.49
C SER A 33 -3.61 11.63 24.57
N ARG A 34 -3.05 10.51 24.07
CA ARG A 34 -1.93 10.48 23.12
C ARG A 34 -2.38 10.53 21.66
N HIS A 35 -3.68 10.42 21.44
CA HIS A 35 -4.29 10.39 20.13
C HIS A 35 -5.17 11.61 19.90
N SER A 36 -5.41 11.89 18.63
CA SER A 36 -6.33 12.92 18.17
C SER A 36 -7.04 12.40 16.95
N VAL A 37 -8.32 12.74 16.81
CA VAL A 37 -9.09 12.42 15.61
C VAL A 37 -8.56 13.27 14.44
N ASP A 38 -7.95 12.63 13.45
CA ASP A 38 -7.57 13.28 12.20
C ASP A 38 -8.78 13.41 11.28
N THR A 39 -9.32 14.62 11.18
CA THR A 39 -10.47 14.91 10.31
C THR A 39 -10.10 15.01 8.83
N ASN A 40 -8.80 15.10 8.50
CA ASN A 40 -8.30 15.16 7.13
C ASN A 40 -7.80 13.79 6.63
N ASP A 41 -8.03 12.70 7.39
CA ASP A 41 -7.70 11.35 6.94
C ASP A 41 -8.54 10.99 5.69
N PRO A 42 -7.91 10.80 4.51
CA PRO A 42 -8.64 10.48 3.29
C PRO A 42 -9.41 9.15 3.37
N LEU A 43 -8.95 8.21 4.19
CA LEU A 43 -9.61 6.92 4.37
C LEU A 43 -10.87 7.05 5.23
N ARG A 44 -10.79 7.90 6.26
CA ARG A 44 -11.94 8.30 7.09
C ARG A 44 -13.00 8.99 6.26
N GLU A 45 -12.62 10.00 5.48
CA GLU A 45 -13.54 10.72 4.58
C GLU A 45 -14.23 9.74 3.62
N TYR A 46 -13.46 8.84 2.99
CA TYR A 46 -13.97 7.81 2.10
C TYR A 46 -15.02 6.91 2.79
N TYR A 47 -14.72 6.38 3.98
CA TYR A 47 -15.65 5.47 4.66
C TYR A 47 -16.84 6.15 5.33
N LEU A 48 -16.77 7.44 5.62
CA LEU A 48 -17.91 8.21 6.16
C LEU A 48 -18.91 8.61 5.07
N ASP A 49 -18.50 8.71 3.81
CA ASP A 49 -19.43 8.91 2.69
C ASP A 49 -20.22 7.62 2.39
N TRP A 50 -21.53 7.70 2.57
CA TRP A 50 -22.46 6.58 2.34
C TRP A 50 -22.48 6.11 0.87
N LYS A 51 -22.09 6.96 -0.08
CA LYS A 51 -21.96 6.58 -1.49
C LYS A 51 -20.90 5.49 -1.71
N ASN A 52 -19.93 5.38 -0.80
CA ASN A 52 -18.86 4.38 -0.86
C ASN A 52 -19.23 3.07 -0.13
N TYR A 53 -20.46 2.95 0.40
CA TYR A 53 -20.90 1.77 1.14
C TYR A 53 -20.89 0.51 0.25
N GLU A 54 -21.40 0.63 -0.98
CA GLU A 54 -21.30 -0.40 -2.02
C GLU A 54 -20.27 0.03 -3.06
N ALA A 55 -19.00 -0.31 -2.82
CA ALA A 55 -17.95 -0.11 -3.82
C ALA A 55 -18.08 -1.17 -4.92
N ASP A 56 -18.28 -0.72 -6.16
CA ASP A 56 -18.27 -1.60 -7.32
C ASP A 56 -16.83 -1.98 -7.74
N GLU A 57 -16.71 -2.92 -8.68
CA GLU A 57 -15.40 -3.38 -9.16
C GLU A 57 -14.59 -2.23 -9.83
N GLY A 58 -15.27 -1.29 -10.47
CA GLY A 58 -14.65 -0.15 -11.12
C GLY A 58 -13.98 0.78 -10.12
N GLU A 59 -14.67 1.08 -9.02
CA GLU A 59 -14.17 1.92 -7.94
C GLU A 59 -12.99 1.24 -7.23
N VAL A 60 -13.07 -0.07 -6.96
CA VAL A 60 -11.95 -0.83 -6.40
C VAL A 60 -10.72 -0.76 -7.31
N ARG A 61 -10.91 -0.91 -8.63
CA ARG A 61 -9.82 -0.78 -9.61
C ARG A 61 -9.23 0.63 -9.62
N ARG A 62 -10.07 1.67 -9.52
CA ARG A 62 -9.64 3.06 -9.46
C ARG A 62 -8.78 3.32 -8.21
N LEU A 63 -9.25 2.91 -7.03
CA LEU A 63 -8.52 3.05 -5.78
C LEU A 63 -7.17 2.33 -5.80
N LEU A 64 -7.12 1.10 -6.34
CA LEU A 64 -5.87 0.36 -6.49
C LEU A 64 -4.90 1.07 -7.45
N ASN A 65 -5.38 1.62 -8.57
CA ASN A 65 -4.53 2.36 -9.50
C ASN A 65 -3.99 3.65 -8.88
N ASP A 66 -4.81 4.40 -8.14
CA ASP A 66 -4.41 5.61 -7.43
C ASP A 66 -3.36 5.29 -6.35
N PHE A 67 -3.58 4.21 -5.59
CA PHE A 67 -2.61 3.70 -4.63
C PHE A 67 -1.27 3.43 -5.28
N TRP A 68 -1.23 2.62 -6.35
CA TRP A 68 0.04 2.30 -7.04
C TRP A 68 0.71 3.55 -7.62
N SER A 69 -0.05 4.51 -8.13
CA SER A 69 0.48 5.76 -8.69
C SER A 69 1.10 6.67 -7.62
N ARG A 70 0.51 6.74 -6.43
CA ARG A 70 1.07 7.47 -5.28
C ARG A 70 2.26 6.73 -4.69
N TYR A 71 2.13 5.41 -4.55
CA TYR A 71 3.19 4.53 -4.06
C TYR A 71 4.43 4.60 -4.94
N GLN A 72 4.27 4.59 -6.27
CA GLN A 72 5.37 4.79 -7.22
C GLN A 72 6.09 6.13 -7.01
N ARG A 73 5.36 7.22 -6.75
CA ARG A 73 5.99 8.52 -6.44
C ARG A 73 6.74 8.52 -5.11
N TYR A 74 6.19 7.83 -4.11
CA TYR A 74 6.80 7.72 -2.79
C TYR A 74 8.06 6.84 -2.79
N ILE A 75 8.04 5.73 -3.52
CA ILE A 75 9.12 4.74 -3.60
C ILE A 75 10.16 5.08 -4.67
N GLY A 76 9.72 5.71 -5.76
CA GLY A 76 10.53 6.10 -6.92
C GLY A 76 11.06 7.52 -6.84
N GLY A 77 11.50 7.96 -5.65
CA GLY A 77 12.30 9.18 -5.53
C GLY A 77 13.49 9.11 -6.48
N ASN A 78 13.44 9.93 -7.54
CA ASN A 78 14.35 9.93 -8.69
C ASN A 78 14.44 8.57 -9.38
N VAL A 79 13.65 8.38 -10.44
CA VAL A 79 14.00 7.44 -11.50
C VAL A 79 15.42 7.79 -11.91
N SER A 80 16.39 7.00 -11.47
CA SER A 80 17.71 7.05 -12.05
C SER A 80 17.51 6.65 -13.51
N ASP A 81 17.82 7.56 -14.42
CA ASP A 81 17.81 7.40 -15.89
C ASP A 81 18.64 6.21 -16.40
N ASP A 82 19.20 5.38 -15.51
CA ASP A 82 20.22 4.36 -15.79
C ASP A 82 19.73 2.91 -15.57
N LEU A 83 18.49 2.68 -15.12
CA LEU A 83 17.96 1.32 -15.02
C LEU A 83 17.33 0.86 -16.34
N ASP A 84 18.13 0.21 -17.18
CA ASP A 84 17.67 -0.43 -18.40
C ASP A 84 16.97 -1.80 -18.14
N ARG A 85 16.33 -2.34 -19.19
CA ARG A 85 15.62 -3.63 -19.15
C ARG A 85 16.53 -4.78 -18.72
N SER A 86 17.79 -4.79 -19.14
CA SER A 86 18.74 -5.87 -18.85
C SER A 86 19.10 -5.92 -17.37
N LYS A 87 19.45 -4.77 -16.78
CA LYS A 87 19.69 -4.63 -15.34
C LYS A 87 18.45 -5.01 -14.53
N ALA A 88 17.25 -4.64 -15.00
CA ALA A 88 15.99 -5.01 -14.35
C ALA A 88 15.69 -6.52 -14.40
N LEU A 89 15.97 -7.20 -15.53
CA LEU A 89 15.86 -8.66 -15.62
C LEU A 89 16.86 -9.37 -14.71
N HIS A 90 18.10 -8.86 -14.62
CA HIS A 90 19.10 -9.37 -13.70
C HIS A 90 18.68 -9.25 -12.23
N LEU A 91 18.04 -8.13 -11.84
CA LEU A 91 17.45 -7.97 -10.49
C LEU A 91 16.33 -8.97 -10.21
N PHE A 92 15.65 -9.44 -11.26
CA PHE A 92 14.64 -10.48 -11.16
C PHE A 92 15.21 -11.90 -11.24
N GLU A 93 16.53 -12.04 -11.46
CA GLU A 93 17.20 -13.31 -11.69
C GLU A 93 16.58 -14.03 -12.91
N LEU A 94 16.30 -13.27 -13.97
CA LEU A 94 15.72 -13.75 -15.23
C LEU A 94 16.66 -13.49 -16.40
N ASP A 95 16.58 -14.37 -17.40
CA ASP A 95 17.33 -14.23 -18.65
C ASP A 95 16.78 -13.10 -19.54
N ALA A 96 17.61 -12.65 -20.50
CA ALA A 96 17.29 -11.54 -21.39
C ALA A 96 16.08 -11.81 -22.31
N ASP A 97 15.79 -13.09 -22.58
CA ASP A 97 14.67 -13.58 -23.40
C ASP A 97 13.42 -13.92 -22.57
N ALA A 98 13.42 -13.65 -21.26
CA ALA A 98 12.30 -13.95 -20.38
C ALA A 98 10.98 -13.34 -20.89
N THR A 99 9.96 -14.20 -20.94
CA THR A 99 8.64 -13.82 -21.40
C THR A 99 7.93 -12.93 -20.39
N ARG A 100 6.95 -12.14 -20.85
CA ARG A 100 6.11 -11.30 -19.98
C ARG A 100 5.43 -12.09 -18.87
N THR A 101 5.08 -13.34 -19.14
CA THR A 101 4.47 -14.25 -18.15
C THR A 101 5.46 -14.64 -17.06
N GLU A 102 6.72 -14.93 -17.42
CA GLU A 102 7.79 -15.25 -16.47
C GLU A 102 8.15 -14.04 -15.61
N ILE A 103 8.30 -12.87 -16.22
CA ILE A 103 8.55 -11.61 -15.52
C ILE A 103 7.43 -11.34 -14.49
N ARG A 104 6.16 -11.44 -14.89
CA ARG A 104 5.02 -11.20 -13.98
C ARG A 104 4.96 -12.24 -12.86
N ARG A 105 5.27 -13.50 -13.16
CA ARG A 105 5.31 -14.58 -12.17
C ARG A 105 6.44 -14.32 -11.15
N GLN A 106 7.61 -13.92 -11.62
CA GLN A 106 8.77 -13.66 -10.78
C GLN A 106 8.58 -12.41 -9.93
N TRP A 107 8.00 -11.35 -10.49
CA TRP A 107 7.57 -10.16 -9.75
C TRP A 107 6.71 -10.54 -8.54
N ARG A 108 5.66 -11.34 -8.74
CA ARG A 108 4.76 -11.76 -7.64
C ARG A 108 5.52 -12.50 -6.54
N LYS A 109 6.45 -13.40 -6.90
CA LYS A 109 7.28 -14.14 -5.92
C LYS A 109 8.19 -13.20 -5.12
N LEU A 110 8.93 -12.33 -5.82
CA LEU A 110 9.88 -11.41 -5.22
C LEU A 110 9.17 -10.35 -4.35
N ALA A 111 8.06 -9.80 -4.84
CA ALA A 111 7.24 -8.87 -4.08
C ALA A 111 6.73 -9.51 -2.80
N LEU A 112 6.20 -10.74 -2.86
CA LEU A 112 5.71 -11.44 -1.68
C LEU A 112 6.83 -11.77 -0.67
N ARG A 113 8.04 -12.06 -1.15
CA ARG A 113 9.19 -12.37 -0.28
C ARG A 113 9.71 -11.13 0.45
N TRP A 114 9.85 -10.01 -0.26
CA TRP A 114 10.53 -8.82 0.24
C TRP A 114 9.59 -7.76 0.80
N HIS A 115 8.27 -7.95 0.74
CA HIS A 115 7.28 -6.99 1.24
C HIS A 115 7.60 -6.55 2.69
N PRO A 116 7.57 -5.25 3.03
CA PRO A 116 7.93 -4.76 4.36
C PRO A 116 7.08 -5.37 5.49
N ASP A 117 5.82 -5.70 5.23
CA ASP A 117 4.93 -6.34 6.21
C ASP A 117 5.27 -7.82 6.48
N ARG A 118 6.22 -8.42 5.75
CA ARG A 118 6.69 -9.79 6.03
C ARG A 118 7.74 -9.75 7.13
N GLU A 119 7.72 -10.75 8.01
CA GLU A 119 8.70 -10.91 9.09
C GLU A 119 10.16 -10.94 8.60
N ASN A 120 10.39 -11.49 7.40
CA ASN A 120 11.70 -11.48 6.70
C ASN A 120 11.72 -10.53 5.49
N GLY A 121 10.86 -9.52 5.50
CA GLY A 121 10.77 -8.49 4.48
C GLY A 121 11.96 -7.53 4.51
N ASN A 122 12.14 -6.76 3.43
CA ASN A 122 13.13 -5.69 3.41
C ASN A 122 12.62 -4.56 2.51
N ALA A 123 12.26 -3.43 3.14
CA ALA A 123 11.67 -2.28 2.46
C ALA A 123 12.57 -1.71 1.35
N ASP A 124 13.88 -1.64 1.57
CA ASP A 124 14.83 -1.10 0.60
C ASP A 124 15.00 -2.03 -0.60
N ARG A 125 15.10 -3.34 -0.35
CA ARG A 125 15.15 -4.34 -1.42
C ARG A 125 13.84 -4.38 -2.20
N PHE A 126 12.70 -4.27 -1.52
CA PHE A 126 11.39 -4.18 -2.16
C PHE A 126 11.29 -2.93 -3.06
N ARG A 127 11.79 -1.77 -2.60
CA ARG A 127 11.88 -0.53 -3.39
C ARG A 127 12.68 -0.72 -4.68
N VAL A 128 13.85 -1.35 -4.60
CA VAL A 128 14.67 -1.66 -5.80
C VAL A 128 13.91 -2.56 -6.78
N LEU A 129 13.21 -3.58 -6.27
CA LEU A 129 12.44 -4.51 -7.11
C LEU A 129 11.20 -3.86 -7.73
N CYS A 130 10.54 -2.92 -7.04
CA CYS A 130 9.48 -2.10 -7.62
C CYS A 130 9.97 -1.28 -8.81
N ASN A 131 11.15 -0.68 -8.71
CA ASN A 131 11.74 0.09 -9.81
C ASN A 131 12.03 -0.80 -11.02
N ALA A 132 12.61 -1.98 -10.81
CA ALA A 132 12.81 -2.96 -11.86
C ALA A 132 11.48 -3.41 -12.52
N TRP A 133 10.45 -3.67 -11.71
CA TRP A 133 9.11 -4.01 -12.23
C TRP A 133 8.53 -2.91 -13.12
N ASN A 134 8.69 -1.64 -12.75
CA ASN A 134 8.18 -0.52 -13.54
C ASN A 134 8.81 -0.48 -14.94
N VAL A 135 10.12 -0.75 -15.05
CA VAL A 135 10.83 -0.85 -16.34
C VAL A 135 10.29 -2.04 -17.15
N LEU A 136 10.14 -3.21 -16.52
CA LEU A 136 9.75 -4.45 -17.21
C LEU A 136 8.26 -4.53 -17.57
N ARG A 137 7.39 -3.76 -16.91
CA ARG A 137 5.94 -3.74 -17.18
C ARG A 137 5.59 -2.96 -18.45
N ASN A 138 6.37 -1.91 -18.73
CA ASN A 138 6.11 -0.92 -19.77
C ASN A 138 6.81 -1.23 -21.11
N GLY A 139 7.79 -2.14 -21.12
CA GLY A 139 8.44 -2.66 -22.33
C GLY A 139 7.98 -4.07 -22.68
#